data_AF-A0AA87NQ68-F1
#
_entry.id   AF-A0AA87NQ68-F1
#
_cell.length_a   1.000
_cell.length_b   1.000
_cell.length_c   1.000
_cell.angle_alpha   90.00
_cell.angle_beta   90.00
_cell.angle_gamma   90.00
#
_symmetry.space_group_name_H-M   'P 1'
#
loop_
_entity.id
_entity.type
_entity.pdbx_description
1 polymer ?
#
loop_
_entity_poly.entity_id
_entity_poly.type
_entity_poly.pdbx_seq_one_letter_code
_entity_poly.pdbx_strand_id
1 'polypeptide(L)'
;MKWNGFNKNDALLFIEFAAVFAFLLVPPLFSAVPFTLPPKPAGLYTQCVFCFYTVCAAAYEEILYRLYTPNRLHRIYNDYIKPRLQKNPPAAKCCSENAVDLPQSSGAHQQCRYKKSAAFHTTAAFELLLTEFPAILLFTLAHRYLGFSSMLFAAGAGIVFRAAYLKLKRVFHPAVSIALVAVVHGLWNIGVYYYLWGNSIAA
;
A
#
# COMPACT_ATOMS: atom_id res chain seq x y z
N MET A 1 18.68 23.22 21.83
CA MET A 1 17.48 22.72 21.11
C MET A 1 17.30 21.25 21.50
N LYS A 2 16.40 20.94 22.46
CA LYS A 2 16.29 19.61 23.04
C LYS A 2 15.29 18.79 22.21
N TRP A 3 15.77 17.80 21.45
CA TRP A 3 14.97 16.82 20.70
C TRP A 3 14.19 15.90 21.67
N ASN A 4 13.24 16.46 22.40
CA ASN A 4 12.52 15.78 23.49
C ASN A 4 11.29 14.98 22.99
N GLY A 5 11.41 14.28 21.86
CA GLY A 5 10.27 13.57 21.28
C GLY A 5 10.59 12.50 20.23
N PHE A 6 11.84 12.02 20.17
CA PHE A 6 12.21 10.91 19.31
C PHE A 6 12.58 9.71 20.20
N ASN A 7 11.67 8.76 20.31
CA ASN A 7 11.88 7.55 21.11
C ASN A 7 12.79 6.58 20.35
N LYS A 8 13.56 5.73 21.06
CA LYS A 8 14.39 4.68 20.46
C LYS A 8 13.56 3.74 19.58
N ASN A 9 12.32 3.46 19.98
CA ASN A 9 11.40 2.61 19.22
C ASN A 9 10.98 3.26 17.89
N ASP A 10 10.82 4.58 17.85
CA ASP A 10 10.51 5.32 16.62
C ASP A 10 11.72 5.28 15.69
N ALA A 11 12.92 5.49 16.24
CA ALA A 11 14.17 5.40 15.48
C ALA A 11 14.35 4.04 14.80
N LEU A 12 14.12 2.94 15.53
CA LEU A 12 14.20 1.60 14.98
C LEU A 12 13.17 1.37 13.87
N LEU A 13 11.94 1.86 14.06
CA LEU A 13 10.89 1.75 13.05
C LEU A 13 11.26 2.50 11.77
N PHE A 14 11.81 3.72 11.88
CA PHE A 14 12.24 4.49 10.70
C PHE A 14 13.45 3.86 10.02
N ILE A 15 14.40 3.30 10.77
CA ILE A 15 15.56 2.59 10.22
C ILE A 15 15.11 1.31 9.47
N GLU A 16 14.22 0.52 10.07
CA GLU A 16 13.62 -0.68 9.43
C GLU A 16 12.91 -0.30 8.12
N PHE A 17 12.06 0.72 8.18
CA PHE A 17 11.32 1.18 7.02
C PHE A 17 12.26 1.73 5.93
N ALA A 18 13.27 2.50 6.30
CA ALA A 18 14.28 3.02 5.37
C ALA A 18 15.09 1.89 4.73
N ALA A 19 15.46 0.85 5.48
CA ALA A 19 16.15 -0.31 4.95
C ALA A 19 15.26 -1.06 3.94
N VAL A 20 14.01 -1.37 4.28
CA VAL A 20 13.08 -2.01 3.34
C VAL A 20 12.86 -1.15 2.10
N PHE A 21 12.76 0.17 2.27
CA PHE A 21 12.61 1.08 1.15
C PHE A 21 13.83 1.05 0.22
N ALA A 22 15.04 1.18 0.78
CA ALA A 22 16.28 1.22 0.02
C ALA A 22 16.61 -0.12 -0.68
N PHE A 23 16.36 -1.25 -0.02
CA PHE A 23 16.77 -2.56 -0.52
C PHE A 23 15.68 -3.32 -1.30
N LEU A 24 14.40 -3.11 -0.99
CA LEU A 24 13.32 -3.91 -1.56
C LEU A 24 12.36 -3.11 -2.44
N LEU A 25 12.05 -1.86 -2.08
CA LEU A 25 11.06 -1.05 -2.82
C LEU A 25 11.69 -0.23 -3.93
N VAL A 26 12.87 0.37 -3.70
CA VAL A 26 13.56 1.25 -4.65
C VAL A 26 14.12 0.52 -5.87
N PRO A 27 14.89 -0.58 -5.73
CA PRO A 27 15.59 -1.17 -6.87
C PRO A 27 14.67 -1.58 -8.03
N PRO A 28 13.49 -2.20 -7.80
CA PRO A 28 12.58 -2.55 -8.89
C PRO A 28 12.09 -1.36 -9.72
N LEU A 29 11.98 -0.16 -9.13
CA LEU A 29 11.51 1.05 -9.82
C LEU A 29 12.47 1.50 -10.94
N PHE A 30 13.76 1.27 -10.71
CA PHE A 30 14.85 1.70 -11.58
C PHE A 30 15.38 0.60 -12.50
N SER A 31 14.84 -0.63 -12.41
CA SER A 31 15.18 -1.67 -13.37
C SER A 31 14.75 -1.22 -14.78
N ALA A 32 15.74 -1.04 -15.65
CA ALA A 32 15.55 -0.77 -17.07
C ALA A 32 15.80 -2.02 -17.93
N VAL A 33 16.04 -3.17 -17.28
CA VAL A 33 16.27 -4.43 -17.98
C VAL A 33 14.96 -4.85 -18.66
N PRO A 34 14.94 -5.02 -19.99
CA PRO A 34 13.75 -5.49 -20.66
C PRO A 34 13.40 -6.89 -20.18
N PHE A 35 12.11 -7.18 -20.07
CA PHE A 35 11.68 -8.52 -19.73
C PHE A 35 12.11 -9.51 -20.81
N THR A 36 12.88 -10.52 -20.39
CA THR A 36 13.24 -11.68 -21.21
C THR A 36 12.48 -12.89 -20.71
N LEU A 37 11.74 -13.55 -21.60
CA LEU A 37 11.02 -14.78 -21.27
C LEU A 37 12.04 -15.89 -21.00
N PRO A 38 12.12 -16.47 -19.79
CA PRO A 38 12.99 -17.59 -19.53
C PRO A 38 12.59 -18.81 -20.38
N PRO A 39 13.50 -19.75 -20.67
CA PRO A 39 13.16 -20.96 -21.39
C PRO A 39 12.12 -21.79 -20.63
N LYS A 40 11.22 -22.45 -21.35
CA LYS A 40 10.21 -23.32 -20.75
C LYS A 40 10.89 -24.47 -19.99
N PRO A 41 10.55 -24.73 -18.72
CA PRO A 41 11.14 -25.83 -17.96
C PRO A 41 10.81 -27.19 -18.59
N ALA A 42 11.84 -28.00 -18.82
CA ALA A 42 11.73 -29.35 -19.36
C ALA A 42 11.78 -30.39 -18.23
N GLY A 43 10.75 -31.24 -18.17
CA GLY A 43 10.61 -32.29 -17.15
C GLY A 43 9.84 -31.85 -15.89
N LEU A 44 9.37 -32.84 -15.13
CA LEU A 44 8.47 -32.60 -13.99
C LEU A 44 9.16 -31.85 -12.83
N TYR A 45 10.41 -32.19 -12.52
CA TYR A 45 11.15 -31.55 -11.42
C TYR A 45 11.32 -30.04 -11.65
N THR A 46 11.79 -29.64 -12.84
CA THR A 46 12.03 -28.23 -13.16
C THR A 46 10.73 -27.43 -13.23
N GLN A 47 9.63 -28.06 -13.67
CA GLN A 47 8.29 -27.47 -13.62
C GLN A 47 7.83 -27.24 -12.18
N CYS A 48 8.00 -28.21 -11.29
CA CYS A 48 7.67 -28.05 -9.87
C CYS A 48 8.49 -26.93 -9.23
N VAL A 49 9.80 -26.88 -9.49
CA VAL A 49 10.70 -25.84 -8.98
C VAL A 49 10.31 -24.45 -9.51
N PHE A 50 9.99 -24.35 -10.80
CA PHE A 50 9.50 -23.11 -11.40
C PHE A 50 8.22 -22.64 -10.72
N CYS A 51 7.20 -23.50 -10.62
CA CYS A 51 5.93 -23.15 -9.97
C CYS A 51 6.14 -22.72 -8.51
N PHE A 52 6.98 -23.42 -7.76
CA PHE A 52 7.30 -23.07 -6.38
C PHE A 52 7.93 -21.68 -6.29
N TYR A 53 8.97 -21.40 -7.08
CA TYR A 53 9.62 -20.09 -7.08
C TYR A 53 8.68 -18.96 -7.54
N THR A 54 7.81 -19.21 -8.53
CA THR A 54 6.82 -18.22 -8.96
C THR A 54 5.83 -17.88 -7.86
N VAL A 55 5.35 -18.88 -7.10
CA VAL A 55 4.48 -18.66 -5.94
C VAL A 55 5.24 -17.94 -4.81
N CYS A 56 6.50 -18.30 -4.54
CA CYS A 56 7.32 -17.59 -3.57
C CYS A 56 7.56 -16.12 -3.94
N ALA A 57 7.81 -15.83 -5.22
CA ALA A 57 7.96 -14.47 -5.72
C ALA A 57 6.66 -13.67 -5.56
N ALA A 58 5.52 -14.26 -5.91
CA ALA A 58 4.22 -13.63 -5.69
C ALA A 58 3.95 -13.38 -4.19
N ALA A 59 4.27 -14.35 -3.33
CA ALA A 59 4.14 -14.20 -1.88
C ALA A 59 5.03 -13.07 -1.33
N TYR A 60 6.25 -12.95 -1.83
CA TYR A 60 7.13 -11.82 -1.50
C TYR A 60 6.49 -10.48 -1.86
N GLU A 61 5.94 -10.34 -3.08
CA GLU A 61 5.28 -9.11 -3.50
C GLU A 61 4.02 -8.82 -2.66
N GLU A 62 3.21 -9.83 -2.36
CA GLU A 62 2.04 -9.67 -1.49
C GLU A 62 2.44 -9.19 -0.09
N ILE A 63 3.45 -9.83 0.51
CA ILE A 63 3.94 -9.45 1.83
C ILE A 63 4.48 -8.03 1.80
N LEU A 64 5.26 -7.65 0.79
CA LEU A 64 5.88 -6.34 0.71
C LEU A 64 4.86 -5.22 0.46
N TYR A 65 4.02 -5.37 -0.55
CA TYR A 65 3.13 -4.30 -1.03
C TYR A 65 1.75 -4.32 -0.36
N ARG A 66 1.23 -5.47 0.07
CA ARG A 66 -0.14 -5.55 0.63
C ARG A 66 -0.12 -5.67 2.15
N LEU A 67 0.88 -6.33 2.73
CA LEU A 67 0.97 -6.47 4.18
C LEU A 67 1.88 -5.41 4.80
N TYR A 68 3.16 -5.39 4.45
CA TYR A 68 4.18 -4.59 5.11
C TYR A 68 4.00 -3.09 4.88
N THR A 69 4.04 -2.64 3.62
CA THR A 69 4.07 -1.21 3.28
C THR A 69 2.86 -0.45 3.83
N PRO A 70 1.60 -0.89 3.61
CA PRO A 70 0.43 -0.18 4.14
C PRO A 70 0.40 -0.18 5.67
N ASN A 71 0.73 -1.31 6.33
CA ASN A 71 0.70 -1.39 7.79
C ASN A 71 1.78 -0.52 8.43
N ARG A 72 2.98 -0.46 7.85
CA ARG A 72 4.07 0.39 8.34
C ARG A 72 3.75 1.86 8.14
N LEU A 73 3.24 2.25 6.98
CA LEU A 73 2.78 3.63 6.74
C LEU A 73 1.65 4.03 7.69
N HIS A 74 0.69 3.13 7.94
CA HIS A 74 -0.40 3.37 8.89
C HIS A 74 0.11 3.55 10.32
N ARG A 75 1.10 2.76 10.73
CA ARG A 75 1.75 2.92 12.04
C ARG A 75 2.51 4.24 12.14
N ILE A 76 3.30 4.61 11.13
CA ILE A 76 3.99 5.92 11.08
C ILE A 76 2.98 7.06 11.15
N TYR A 77 1.89 6.96 10.40
CA TYR A 77 0.85 7.98 10.39
C TYR A 77 0.20 8.13 11.77
N ASN A 78 -0.25 7.03 12.38
CA ASN A 78 -0.97 7.08 13.65
C ASN A 78 -0.08 7.39 14.86
N ASP A 79 1.12 6.82 14.92
CA ASP A 79 2.00 6.94 16.09
C ASP A 79 2.81 8.25 16.03
N TYR A 80 3.19 8.73 14.84
CA TYR A 80 4.11 9.85 14.69
C TYR A 80 3.49 11.09 14.04
N ILE A 81 2.79 10.96 12.91
CA ILE A 81 2.29 12.12 12.14
C ILE A 81 1.05 12.74 12.79
N LYS A 82 0.03 11.91 13.09
CA LYS A 82 -1.28 12.34 13.61
C LYS A 82 -1.18 13.08 14.95
N PRO A 83 -0.40 12.63 15.95
CA PRO A 83 -0.27 13.38 17.21
C PRO A 83 0.42 14.73 17.04
N ARG A 84 1.34 14.85 16.07
CA ARG A 84 2.07 16.09 15.78
C ARG A 84 1.21 17.09 15.00
N LEU A 85 0.34 16.61 14.12
CA LEU A 85 -0.68 17.44 13.47
C LEU A 85 -1.67 17.98 14.50
N GLN A 86 -2.09 17.17 15.47
CA GLN A 86 -3.02 17.61 16.53
C GLN A 86 -2.40 18.61 17.52
N LYS A 87 -1.09 18.50 17.80
CA LYS A 87 -0.35 19.46 18.65
C LYS A 87 -0.13 20.82 17.99
N ASN A 88 -0.17 20.89 16.66
CA ASN A 88 -0.07 22.14 15.89
C ASN A 88 -1.42 22.38 15.19
N PRO A 89 -2.50 22.77 15.91
CA PRO A 89 -3.70 23.19 15.21
C PRO A 89 -3.31 24.30 14.23
N PRO A 90 -3.83 24.30 12.99
CA PRO A 90 -3.67 25.44 12.12
C PRO A 90 -4.16 26.65 12.90
N ALA A 91 -3.35 27.71 12.92
CA ALA A 91 -3.71 29.00 13.47
C ALA A 91 -4.87 29.60 12.65
N ALA A 92 -6.05 28.97 12.73
CA ALA A 92 -7.29 29.62 12.43
C ALA A 92 -7.48 30.63 13.56
N LYS A 93 -7.01 31.86 13.32
CA LYS A 93 -7.53 33.07 13.95
C LYS A 93 -9.06 32.96 14.02
N CYS A 94 -9.59 32.47 15.12
CA CYS A 94 -10.92 32.88 15.57
C CYS A 94 -10.66 34.02 16.54
N CYS A 95 -10.43 35.21 15.98
CA CYS A 95 -10.73 36.42 16.70
C CYS A 95 -12.26 36.43 16.91
N SER A 96 -12.70 36.15 18.13
CA SER A 96 -14.00 36.61 18.60
C SER A 96 -13.88 37.04 20.05
N GLU A 97 -13.06 38.07 20.28
CA GLU A 97 -13.39 39.04 21.30
C GLU A 97 -14.41 39.98 20.67
N ASN A 98 -15.68 39.78 21.02
CA ASN A 98 -16.69 40.80 21.27
C ASN A 98 -18.00 40.06 21.57
N ALA A 99 -18.28 39.93 22.87
CA ALA A 99 -19.56 39.51 23.38
C ALA A 99 -20.58 40.64 23.18
N VAL A 100 -21.64 40.39 22.42
CA VAL A 100 -22.95 41.04 22.59
C VAL A 100 -24.02 40.00 22.26
N ASP A 101 -25.00 39.91 23.13
CA ASP A 101 -26.09 38.94 23.21
C ASP A 101 -26.96 38.78 21.94
N LEU A 102 -27.58 37.58 21.83
CA LEU A 102 -28.87 37.17 21.22
C LEU A 102 -28.82 36.08 20.10
N PRO A 103 -29.92 35.36 19.83
CA PRO A 103 -30.35 34.13 20.49
C PRO A 103 -30.06 32.84 19.68
N GLN A 104 -30.14 31.73 20.41
CA GLN A 104 -30.01 30.32 20.03
C GLN A 104 -30.59 29.95 18.65
N SER A 105 -29.72 29.89 17.62
CA SER A 105 -30.03 29.39 16.28
C SER A 105 -29.72 27.90 16.16
N SER A 106 -30.74 27.10 15.81
CA SER A 106 -30.64 25.67 15.48
C SER A 106 -29.68 25.36 14.31
N GLY A 107 -29.32 26.37 13.52
CA GLY A 107 -28.35 26.25 12.42
C GLY A 107 -26.90 26.08 12.88
N ALA A 108 -26.51 26.63 14.04
CA ALA A 108 -25.14 26.52 14.55
C ALA A 108 -24.75 25.06 14.87
N HIS A 109 -25.71 24.27 15.37
CA HIS A 109 -25.50 22.86 15.69
C HIS A 109 -25.37 22.00 14.41
N GLN A 110 -26.08 22.36 13.34
CA GLN A 110 -26.05 21.66 12.05
C GLN A 110 -24.80 22.02 11.25
N GLN A 111 -24.35 23.27 11.32
CA GLN A 111 -23.11 23.74 10.69
C GLN A 111 -21.86 23.21 11.41
N CYS A 112 -21.91 23.03 12.74
CA CYS A 112 -20.86 22.37 13.52
C CYS A 112 -20.80 20.86 13.22
N ARG A 113 -21.95 20.17 13.12
CA ARG A 113 -22.01 18.78 12.65
C ARG A 113 -21.48 18.61 11.23
N TYR A 114 -21.81 19.53 10.32
CA TYR A 114 -21.34 19.49 8.94
C TYR A 114 -19.83 19.72 8.86
N LYS A 115 -19.29 20.73 9.57
CA LYS A 115 -17.84 20.95 9.66
C LYS A 115 -17.10 19.78 10.32
N LYS A 116 -17.68 19.16 11.35
CA LYS A 116 -17.10 17.98 12.02
C LYS A 116 -17.14 16.74 11.12
N SER A 117 -18.23 16.53 10.37
CA SER A 117 -18.37 15.47 9.38
C SER A 117 -17.40 15.66 8.21
N ALA A 118 -17.32 16.87 7.65
CA ALA A 118 -16.37 17.21 6.60
C ALA A 118 -14.92 17.02 7.08
N ALA A 119 -14.55 17.50 8.26
CA ALA A 119 -13.22 17.28 8.84
C ALA A 119 -12.91 15.79 9.07
N PHE A 120 -13.90 15.00 9.48
CA PHE A 120 -13.77 13.55 9.63
C PHE A 120 -13.57 12.84 8.28
N HIS A 121 -14.36 13.20 7.26
CA HIS A 121 -14.20 12.67 5.91
C HIS A 121 -12.85 13.03 5.28
N THR A 122 -12.39 14.28 5.46
CA THR A 122 -11.08 14.71 4.98
C THR A 122 -9.94 13.97 5.69
N THR A 123 -10.08 13.69 6.99
CA THR A 123 -9.07 12.95 7.76
C THR A 123 -9.01 11.48 7.32
N ALA A 124 -10.16 10.83 7.12
CA ALA A 124 -10.23 9.45 6.65
C ALA A 124 -9.71 9.30 5.21
N ALA A 125 -10.03 10.25 4.32
CA ALA A 125 -9.50 10.27 2.96
C ALA A 125 -7.98 10.49 2.93
N PHE A 126 -7.47 11.38 3.78
CA PHE A 126 -6.04 11.65 3.89
C PHE A 126 -5.27 10.44 4.44
N GLU A 127 -5.85 9.73 5.41
CA GLU A 127 -5.27 8.50 5.95
C GLU A 127 -5.17 7.42 4.87
N LEU A 128 -6.26 7.15 4.13
CA LEU A 128 -6.25 6.21 3.01
C LEU A 128 -5.24 6.62 1.93
N LEU A 129 -5.16 7.91 1.61
CA LEU A 129 -4.22 8.44 0.62
C LEU A 129 -2.77 8.26 1.07
N LEU A 130 -2.45 8.39 2.36
CA LEU A 130 -1.07 8.25 2.83
C LEU A 130 -0.65 6.80 3.07
N THR A 131 -1.59 5.89 3.34
CA THR A 131 -1.24 4.52 3.71
C THR A 131 -1.41 3.52 2.57
N GLU A 132 -2.42 3.71 1.71
CA GLU A 132 -2.76 2.75 0.66
C GLU A 132 -2.20 3.16 -0.71
N PHE A 133 -2.32 4.45 -1.07
CA PHE A 133 -1.89 4.93 -2.38
C PHE A 133 -0.39 4.72 -2.64
N PRO A 134 0.55 4.97 -1.70
CA PRO A 134 1.96 4.73 -1.96
C PRO A 134 2.27 3.27 -2.24
N ALA A 135 1.59 2.34 -1.56
CA ALA A 135 1.79 0.91 -1.79
C ALA A 135 1.33 0.48 -3.19
N ILE A 136 0.16 0.97 -3.64
CA ILE A 136 -0.37 0.70 -4.98
C ILE A 136 0.54 1.34 -6.04
N LEU A 137 0.99 2.57 -5.81
CA LEU A 137 1.89 3.28 -6.71
C LEU A 137 3.23 2.54 -6.86
N LEU A 138 3.85 2.15 -5.73
CA LEU A 138 5.12 1.42 -5.74
C LEU A 138 4.98 0.06 -6.42
N PHE A 139 3.89 -0.69 -6.17
CA PHE A 139 3.62 -1.94 -6.86
C PHE A 139 3.49 -1.73 -8.38
N THR A 140 2.76 -0.71 -8.79
CA THR A 140 2.56 -0.37 -10.20
C THR A 140 3.87 0.00 -10.89
N LEU A 141 4.68 0.84 -10.25
CA LEU A 141 5.96 1.29 -10.78
C LEU A 141 7.01 0.18 -10.81
N ALA A 142 6.95 -0.79 -9.88
CA ALA A 142 7.81 -1.97 -9.92
C ALA A 142 7.59 -2.82 -11.18
N HIS A 143 6.42 -2.71 -11.82
CA HIS A 143 6.07 -3.39 -13.06
C HIS A 143 6.39 -2.56 -14.32
N ARG A 144 7.05 -1.40 -14.18
CA ARG A 144 7.36 -0.50 -15.31
C ARG A 144 8.17 -1.16 -16.41
N TYR A 145 9.09 -2.07 -16.05
CA TYR A 145 9.96 -2.77 -17.01
C TYR A 145 9.18 -3.71 -17.95
N LEU A 146 7.92 -4.04 -17.64
CA LEU A 146 7.02 -4.83 -18.47
C LEU A 146 6.22 -3.98 -19.48
N GLY A 147 6.36 -2.65 -19.45
CA GLY A 147 5.67 -1.72 -20.33
C GLY A 147 4.35 -1.16 -19.77
N PHE A 148 3.84 -0.13 -20.44
CA PHE A 148 2.73 0.69 -19.95
C PHE A 148 1.42 -0.08 -19.75
N SER A 149 1.04 -0.96 -20.68
CA SER A 149 -0.17 -1.79 -20.54
C SER A 149 -0.09 -2.71 -19.31
N SER A 150 1.09 -3.27 -19.04
CA SER A 150 1.32 -4.09 -17.85
C SER A 150 1.25 -3.26 -16.57
N MET A 151 1.67 -1.99 -16.59
CA MET A 151 1.51 -1.10 -15.44
C MET A 151 0.03 -0.82 -15.14
N LEU A 152 -0.79 -0.53 -16.15
CA LEU A 152 -2.23 -0.33 -15.96
C LEU A 152 -2.90 -1.57 -15.38
N PHE A 153 -2.54 -2.75 -15.90
CA PHE A 153 -2.99 -4.02 -15.36
C PHE A 153 -2.54 -4.22 -13.91
N ALA A 154 -1.26 -3.96 -13.59
CA ALA A 154 -0.72 -4.07 -12.23
C ALA A 154 -1.43 -3.13 -11.25
N ALA A 155 -1.75 -1.91 -11.66
CA ALA A 155 -2.53 -0.98 -10.84
C ALA A 155 -3.93 -1.54 -10.51
N GLY A 156 -4.64 -2.02 -11.52
CA GLY A 156 -5.97 -2.63 -11.36
C GLY A 156 -5.92 -3.89 -10.49
N ALA A 157 -5.04 -4.83 -10.82
CA ALA A 157 -4.84 -6.06 -10.06
C ALA A 157 -4.43 -5.77 -8.60
N GLY A 158 -3.60 -4.75 -8.37
CA GLY A 158 -3.20 -4.34 -7.03
C GLY A 158 -4.36 -3.85 -6.18
N ILE A 159 -5.29 -3.08 -6.76
CA ILE A 159 -6.52 -2.66 -6.06
C ILE A 159 -7.39 -3.88 -5.75
N VAL A 160 -7.58 -4.79 -6.71
CA VAL A 160 -8.39 -6.01 -6.53
C VAL A 160 -7.81 -6.92 -5.45
N PHE A 161 -6.51 -7.21 -5.48
CA PHE A 161 -5.85 -8.02 -4.47
C PHE A 161 -5.85 -7.37 -3.10
N ARG A 162 -5.71 -6.04 -3.02
CA ARG A 162 -5.84 -5.32 -1.75
C ARG A 162 -7.26 -5.44 -1.18
N ALA A 163 -8.28 -5.24 -2.01
CA ALA A 163 -9.67 -5.39 -1.59
C ALA A 163 -9.98 -6.83 -1.16
N ALA A 164 -9.46 -7.83 -1.89
CA ALA A 164 -9.58 -9.24 -1.55
C ALA A 164 -8.91 -9.55 -0.21
N TYR A 165 -7.67 -9.10 0.02
CA TYR A 165 -6.97 -9.26 1.29
C TYR A 165 -7.75 -8.65 2.46
N LEU A 166 -8.28 -7.42 2.31
CA LEU A 166 -9.04 -6.76 3.36
C LEU A 166 -10.36 -7.49 3.67
N LYS A 167 -11.01 -8.10 2.68
CA LYS A 167 -12.18 -8.96 2.90
C LYS A 167 -11.81 -10.26 3.60
N LEU A 168 -10.76 -10.95 3.14
CA LEU A 168 -10.30 -12.20 3.71
C LEU A 168 -9.85 -12.04 5.16
N LYS A 169 -9.14 -10.96 5.48
CA LYS A 169 -8.67 -10.65 6.85
C LYS A 169 -9.80 -10.49 7.87
N ARG A 170 -11.04 -10.20 7.43
CA ARG A 170 -12.20 -10.14 8.33
C ARG A 170 -12.69 -11.53 8.78
N VAL A 171 -12.36 -12.58 8.02
CA VAL A 171 -12.81 -13.95 8.24
C VAL A 171 -11.66 -14.83 8.75
N PHE A 172 -10.46 -14.66 8.20
CA PHE A 172 -9.29 -15.48 8.49
C PHE A 172 -8.18 -14.69 9.17
N HIS A 173 -7.23 -15.41 9.77
CA HIS A 173 -5.99 -14.82 10.27
C HIS A 173 -5.24 -14.07 9.14
N PRO A 174 -4.59 -12.92 9.41
CA PRO A 174 -3.90 -12.14 8.38
C PRO A 174 -2.88 -12.95 7.56
N ALA A 175 -2.17 -13.89 8.20
CA ALA A 175 -1.21 -14.78 7.54
C ALA A 175 -1.88 -15.73 6.52
N VAL A 176 -3.05 -16.28 6.86
CA VAL A 176 -3.82 -17.13 5.94
C VAL A 176 -4.37 -16.30 4.78
N SER A 177 -4.87 -15.10 5.10
CA SER A 177 -5.43 -14.18 4.10
C SER A 177 -4.39 -13.77 3.05
N ILE A 178 -3.17 -13.41 3.48
CA ILE A 178 -2.10 -13.04 2.55
C ILE A 178 -1.59 -14.24 1.75
N ALA A 179 -1.52 -15.43 2.37
CA ALA A 179 -1.13 -16.65 1.68
C ALA A 179 -2.12 -17.02 0.56
N LEU A 180 -3.43 -16.90 0.79
CA LEU A 180 -4.44 -17.15 -0.24
C LEU A 180 -4.30 -16.19 -1.43
N VAL A 181 -4.11 -14.89 -1.17
CA VAL A 181 -3.89 -13.91 -2.22
C VAL A 181 -2.61 -14.21 -3.00
N ALA A 182 -1.53 -14.57 -2.30
CA ALA A 182 -0.26 -14.94 -2.90
C ALA A 182 -0.35 -16.17 -3.81
N VAL A 183 -1.13 -17.19 -3.42
CA VAL A 183 -1.37 -18.37 -4.25
C VAL A 183 -2.13 -17.98 -5.52
N VAL A 184 -3.19 -17.18 -5.42
CA VAL A 184 -3.94 -16.72 -6.60
C VAL A 184 -3.06 -15.90 -7.54
N HIS A 185 -2.26 -14.98 -7.00
CA HIS A 185 -1.32 -14.20 -7.80
C HIS A 185 -0.24 -15.09 -8.43
N GLY A 186 0.34 -16.03 -7.68
CA GLY A 186 1.32 -16.98 -8.20
C GLY A 186 0.74 -17.84 -9.34
N LEU A 187 -0.49 -18.35 -9.19
CA LEU A 187 -1.18 -19.10 -10.23
C LEU A 187 -1.45 -18.26 -11.47
N TRP A 188 -1.81 -17.00 -11.32
CA TRP A 188 -1.93 -16.06 -12.43
C TRP A 188 -0.61 -15.92 -13.18
N ASN A 189 0.50 -15.69 -12.47
CA ASN A 189 1.82 -15.54 -13.08
C ASN A 189 2.26 -16.82 -13.80
N ILE A 190 2.04 -17.99 -13.21
CA ILE A 190 2.27 -19.28 -13.86
C ILE A 190 1.46 -19.36 -15.17
N GLY A 191 0.17 -19.05 -15.12
CA GLY A 191 -0.70 -19.02 -16.31
C GLY A 191 -0.17 -18.11 -17.41
N VAL A 192 0.28 -16.90 -17.05
CA VAL A 192 0.88 -15.95 -18.00
C VAL A 192 2.15 -16.52 -18.64
N TYR A 193 3.05 -17.13 -17.87
CA TYR A 193 4.25 -17.76 -18.43
C TYR A 193 3.89 -18.89 -19.42
N TYR A 194 2.94 -19.77 -19.07
CA TYR A 194 2.49 -20.82 -19.98
C TYR A 194 1.82 -20.28 -21.25
N TYR A 195 1.04 -19.20 -21.12
CA TYR A 195 0.47 -18.50 -22.26
C TYR A 195 1.57 -17.91 -23.16
N LEU A 196 2.55 -17.22 -22.58
CA LEU A 196 3.65 -16.62 -23.33
C LEU A 196 4.49 -17.69 -24.05
N TRP A 197 4.83 -18.79 -23.37
CA TRP A 197 5.54 -19.91 -24.00
C TRP A 197 4.75 -20.55 -25.14
N GLY A 198 3.41 -20.65 -25.01
CA GLY A 198 2.56 -21.20 -26.07
C GLY A 198 2.54 -20.30 -27.32
N ASN A 199 2.50 -18.98 -27.13
CA ASN A 199 2.43 -18.02 -28.24
C ASN A 199 3.81 -17.65 -28.81
N SER A 200 4.89 -17.75 -28.02
CA SER A 200 6.25 -17.49 -28.50
C SER A 200 6.79 -18.61 -29.39
N ILE A 201 6.17 -19.79 -29.37
CA ILE A 201 6.50 -20.90 -30.28
C ILE A 201 5.78 -20.74 -31.65
N ALA A 202 4.74 -19.88 -31.70
CA ALA A 202 3.94 -19.63 -32.90
C ALA A 202 4.37 -18.37 -33.68
N ALA A 203 5.41 -17.66 -33.23
CA ALA A 203 6.02 -16.49 -33.88
C ALA A 203 7.44 -16.84 -34.35
#